data_AF-A0A382U572-F1
#
_entry.id   AF-A0A382U572-F1
#
_cell.length_a   1.000
_cell.length_b   1.000
_cell.length_c   1.000
_cell.angle_alpha   90.00
_cell.angle_beta   90.00
_cell.angle_gamma   90.00
#
_symmetry.space_group_name_H-M   'P 1'
#
loop_
_entity.id
_entity.type
_entity.pdbx_description
1 polymer ?
#
loop_
_entity_poly.entity_id
_entity_poly.type
_entity_poly.pdbx_seq_one_letter_code
_entity_poly.pdbx_strand_id
1 'polypeptide(L)'
;MNQQRMQIFKKKNSITGFNRIGNVLYRVFSLCVLSTTILFGQSNLFSSGNNRPVADAGPDIKVQSTSSIQLDASRSFINDGSKLKFEWIFAPGLVYNNENEFSSELSVKPHNSTYLKSIQTYKQLLDVTIADNDLGTQLEVILKVKDRIGFEDTD
;
A
#
# COMPACT_ATOMS: atom_id res chain seq x y z
N MET A 1 -82.17 6.86 62.74
CA MET A 1 -81.10 7.88 62.66
C MET A 1 -79.98 7.30 61.81
N ASN A 2 -79.86 7.69 60.54
CA ASN A 2 -78.95 7.06 59.58
C ASN A 2 -78.08 8.16 58.95
N GLN A 3 -76.81 8.27 59.35
CA GLN A 3 -75.89 9.24 58.75
C GLN A 3 -75.12 8.58 57.60
N GLN A 4 -75.51 8.86 56.36
CA GLN A 4 -74.66 8.54 55.21
C GLN A 4 -73.53 9.57 55.12
N ARG A 5 -72.30 9.14 55.32
CA ARG A 5 -71.11 9.96 55.06
C ARG A 5 -70.70 9.82 53.59
N MET A 6 -70.59 10.96 52.92
CA MET A 6 -70.04 11.07 51.57
C MET A 6 -68.56 10.68 51.57
N GLN A 7 -68.17 9.76 50.68
CA GLN A 7 -66.77 9.43 50.42
C GLN A 7 -66.38 9.85 48.99
N ILE A 8 -65.28 10.58 48.87
CA ILE A 8 -64.71 11.01 47.59
C ILE A 8 -63.47 10.16 47.30
N PHE A 9 -63.48 9.42 46.19
CA PHE A 9 -62.33 8.66 45.70
C PHE A 9 -61.62 9.40 44.56
N LYS A 10 -60.32 9.67 44.71
CA LYS A 10 -59.47 10.10 43.60
C LYS A 10 -58.86 8.89 42.92
N LYS A 11 -59.28 8.58 41.70
CA LYS A 11 -58.70 7.52 40.87
C LYS A 11 -57.31 7.96 40.38
N LYS A 12 -56.24 7.32 40.88
CA LYS A 12 -54.88 7.53 40.40
C LYS A 12 -54.74 6.83 39.04
N ASN A 13 -54.58 7.59 37.95
CA ASN A 13 -54.36 7.00 36.63
C ASN A 13 -53.00 6.29 36.58
N SER A 14 -53.00 5.09 36.00
CA SER A 14 -51.88 4.15 36.02
C SER A 14 -50.72 4.64 35.17
N ILE A 15 -49.59 4.98 35.82
CA ILE A 15 -48.34 5.47 35.21
C ILE A 15 -47.61 4.37 34.40
N THR A 16 -48.10 3.13 34.51
CA THR A 16 -47.52 1.91 33.93
C THR A 16 -47.42 1.93 32.41
N GLY A 17 -48.35 2.60 31.71
CA GLY A 17 -48.31 2.75 30.25
C GLY A 17 -47.17 3.65 29.77
N PHE A 18 -46.88 4.73 30.50
CA PHE A 18 -45.84 5.71 30.17
C PHE A 18 -44.43 5.09 30.29
N ASN A 19 -44.20 4.31 31.35
CA ASN A 19 -42.93 3.60 31.56
C ASN A 19 -42.69 2.50 30.51
N ARG A 20 -43.75 1.85 30.03
CA ARG A 20 -43.67 0.83 28.97
C ARG A 20 -43.25 1.45 27.64
N ILE A 21 -43.79 2.62 27.29
CA ILE A 21 -43.43 3.35 26.06
C ILE A 21 -41.99 3.86 26.12
N GLY A 22 -41.56 4.40 27.28
CA GLY A 22 -40.17 4.81 27.50
C GLY A 22 -39.16 3.68 27.29
N ASN A 23 -39.44 2.48 27.82
CA ASN A 23 -38.58 1.31 27.63
C ASN A 23 -38.52 0.82 26.17
N VAL A 24 -39.63 0.90 25.43
CA VAL A 24 -39.66 0.54 24.00
C VAL A 24 -38.87 1.55 23.17
N LEU A 25 -39.05 2.85 23.42
CA LEU A 25 -38.31 3.90 22.75
C LEU A 25 -36.80 3.81 23.05
N TYR A 26 -36.42 3.56 24.29
CA TYR A 26 -35.02 3.35 24.67
C TYR A 26 -34.40 2.14 23.96
N ARG A 27 -35.16 1.05 23.82
CA ARG A 27 -34.71 -0.14 23.07
C ARG A 27 -34.51 0.14 21.59
N VAL A 28 -35.46 0.83 20.95
CA VAL A 28 -35.35 1.20 19.52
C VAL A 28 -34.19 2.17 19.31
N PHE A 29 -34.06 3.17 20.18
CA PHE A 29 -32.95 4.13 20.12
C PHE A 29 -31.59 3.43 20.29
N SER A 30 -31.47 2.54 21.28
CA SER A 30 -30.24 1.75 21.50
C SER A 30 -29.91 0.85 20.30
N LEU A 31 -30.92 0.26 19.66
CA LEU A 31 -30.75 -0.54 18.44
C LEU A 31 -30.28 0.32 17.25
N CYS A 32 -30.86 1.50 17.06
CA CYS A 32 -30.46 2.43 16.01
C CYS A 32 -29.01 2.91 16.19
N VAL A 33 -28.62 3.26 17.43
CA VAL A 33 -27.24 3.66 17.75
C VAL A 33 -26.26 2.52 17.43
N LEU A 34 -26.58 1.28 17.84
CA LEU A 34 -25.79 0.09 17.52
C LEU A 34 -25.69 -0.16 16.00
N SER A 35 -26.76 0.06 15.23
CA SER A 35 -26.72 -0.10 13.76
C SER A 35 -25.87 0.98 13.08
N THR A 36 -25.91 2.23 13.56
CA THR A 36 -25.11 3.31 12.96
C THR A 36 -23.60 3.15 13.20
N THR A 37 -23.18 2.63 14.36
CA THR A 37 -21.75 2.40 14.63
C THR A 37 -21.17 1.27 13.78
N ILE A 38 -21.99 0.28 13.38
CA ILE A 38 -21.56 -0.81 12.49
C ILE A 38 -21.39 -0.32 11.04
N LEU A 39 -22.12 0.73 10.62
CA LEU A 39 -22.03 1.32 9.27
C LEU A 39 -20.81 2.23 9.08
N PHE A 40 -20.37 2.96 10.12
CA PHE A 40 -19.17 3.82 10.02
C PHE A 40 -17.85 3.10 10.31
N GLY A 41 -17.88 1.86 10.83
CA GLY A 41 -16.68 1.08 11.16
C GLY A 41 -16.05 0.31 9.99
N GLN A 42 -16.68 0.27 8.81
CA GLN A 42 -16.25 -0.60 7.70
C GLN A 42 -15.74 0.12 6.45
N SER A 43 -15.60 1.46 6.47
CA SER A 43 -15.07 2.19 5.32
C SER A 43 -13.60 1.84 4.98
N ASN A 44 -12.86 1.25 5.92
CA ASN A 44 -11.48 0.82 5.74
C ASN A 44 -11.31 -0.70 5.46
N LEU A 45 -12.38 -1.50 5.59
CA LEU A 45 -12.28 -2.97 5.41
C LEU A 45 -12.16 -3.37 3.93
N PHE A 46 -12.63 -2.51 3.03
CA PHE A 46 -12.58 -2.71 1.58
C PHE A 46 -11.45 -1.94 0.89
N SER A 47 -10.61 -1.21 1.63
CA SER A 47 -9.34 -0.69 1.11
C SER A 47 -8.25 -1.78 1.08
N SER A 48 -8.63 -3.03 0.77
CA SER A 48 -7.72 -4.03 0.21
C SER A 48 -7.49 -3.68 -1.26
N GLY A 49 -7.04 -2.45 -1.52
CA GLY A 49 -6.63 -2.01 -2.84
C GLY A 49 -5.38 -2.79 -3.21
N ASN A 50 -5.52 -3.69 -4.19
CA ASN A 50 -4.44 -4.38 -4.91
C ASN A 50 -3.08 -4.34 -4.19
N ASN A 51 -2.85 -5.23 -3.20
CA ASN A 51 -1.55 -5.36 -2.53
C ASN A 51 -0.48 -5.96 -3.45
N ARG A 52 -0.53 -5.64 -4.74
CA ARG A 52 0.50 -5.98 -5.71
C ARG A 52 1.51 -4.83 -5.73
N PRO A 53 2.79 -5.15 -5.89
CA PRO A 53 3.78 -4.10 -6.10
C PRO A 53 3.50 -3.40 -7.43
N VAL A 54 3.88 -2.13 -7.52
CA VAL A 54 3.84 -1.34 -8.74
C VAL A 54 5.27 -0.91 -9.06
N ALA A 55 5.75 -1.27 -10.26
CA ALA A 55 7.03 -0.82 -10.78
C ALA A 55 6.89 0.57 -11.42
N ASP A 56 7.84 1.45 -11.13
CA ASP A 56 8.02 2.73 -11.83
C ASP A 56 9.53 3.03 -11.81
N ALA A 57 10.14 2.92 -12.99
CA ALA A 57 11.59 2.98 -13.18
C ALA A 57 12.10 4.40 -13.41
N GLY A 58 11.32 5.25 -14.08
CA GLY A 58 12.01 6.28 -14.86
C GLY A 58 11.10 7.15 -15.69
N PRO A 59 11.31 8.48 -15.75
CA PRO A 59 11.44 9.04 -17.08
C PRO A 59 12.70 8.49 -17.77
N ASP A 60 12.69 8.45 -19.10
CA ASP A 60 13.86 8.06 -19.89
C ASP A 60 15.07 8.94 -19.58
N ILE A 61 16.25 8.33 -19.48
CA ILE A 61 17.51 9.02 -19.20
C ILE A 61 18.29 9.19 -20.51
N LYS A 62 18.71 10.44 -20.79
CA LYS A 62 19.62 10.76 -21.91
C LYS A 62 21.00 11.04 -21.36
N VAL A 63 21.96 10.18 -21.67
CA VAL A 63 23.35 10.32 -21.23
C VAL A 63 24.34 10.19 -22.38
N GLN A 64 25.52 10.75 -22.18
CA GLN A 64 26.67 10.54 -23.06
C GLN A 64 27.44 9.31 -22.58
N SER A 65 28.01 8.55 -23.51
CA SER A 65 28.83 7.36 -23.23
C SER A 65 29.91 7.66 -22.18
N THR A 66 30.20 6.72 -21.27
CA THR A 66 31.11 6.81 -20.09
C THR A 66 30.64 7.55 -18.83
N SER A 67 29.39 8.05 -18.75
CA SER A 67 28.91 8.68 -17.51
C SER A 67 28.34 7.67 -16.51
N SER A 68 28.47 7.96 -15.21
CA SER A 68 27.67 7.28 -14.18
C SER A 68 26.24 7.84 -14.19
N ILE A 69 25.25 6.95 -14.06
CA ILE A 69 23.83 7.32 -13.93
C ILE A 69 23.27 6.80 -12.61
N GLN A 70 22.26 7.48 -12.10
CA GLN A 70 21.50 7.05 -10.94
C GLN A 70 20.13 6.53 -11.40
N LEU A 71 19.87 5.27 -11.10
CA LEU A 71 18.58 4.62 -11.31
C LEU A 71 17.74 4.77 -10.04
N ASP A 72 16.51 5.26 -10.19
CA ASP A 72 15.65 5.62 -9.07
C ASP A 72 14.31 4.86 -9.12
N ALA A 73 14.21 3.82 -8.30
CA ALA A 73 13.00 3.05 -8.06
C ALA A 73 12.13 3.62 -6.93
N SER A 74 12.36 4.85 -6.45
CA SER A 74 11.62 5.44 -5.33
C SER A 74 10.12 5.64 -5.61
N ARG A 75 9.74 5.71 -6.89
CA ARG A 75 8.34 5.79 -7.32
C ARG A 75 7.62 4.45 -7.31
N SER A 76 8.36 3.34 -7.19
CA SER A 76 7.76 2.02 -7.02
C SER A 76 7.18 1.86 -5.61
N PHE A 77 5.98 1.31 -5.50
CA PHE A 77 5.28 1.22 -4.22
C PHE A 77 4.45 -0.05 -4.07
N ILE A 78 4.12 -0.38 -2.82
CA ILE A 78 3.15 -1.41 -2.45
C ILE A 78 2.29 -0.88 -1.31
N ASN A 79 0.97 -1.04 -1.44
CA ASN A 79 0.00 -0.39 -0.56
C ASN A 79 0.09 -0.84 0.90
N ASP A 80 0.58 -2.04 1.16
CA ASP A 80 0.69 -2.59 2.51
C ASP A 80 1.94 -2.10 3.28
N GLY A 81 2.80 -1.30 2.63
CA GLY A 81 4.04 -0.80 3.21
C GLY A 81 5.13 -1.86 3.39
N SER A 82 4.97 -3.05 2.80
CA SER A 82 6.01 -4.08 2.79
C SER A 82 7.26 -3.59 2.05
N LYS A 83 8.43 -4.12 2.43
CA LYS A 83 9.66 -3.87 1.69
C LYS A 83 9.59 -4.52 0.31
N LEU A 84 9.98 -3.77 -0.72
CA LEU A 84 10.16 -4.26 -2.08
C LEU A 84 11.61 -4.63 -2.32
N LYS A 85 11.80 -5.70 -3.08
CA LYS A 85 13.07 -6.08 -3.69
C LYS A 85 13.07 -5.59 -5.13
N PHE A 86 14.13 -4.88 -5.52
CA PHE A 86 14.32 -4.35 -6.86
C PHE A 86 15.31 -5.21 -7.63
N GLU A 87 15.02 -5.52 -8.88
CA GLU A 87 15.92 -6.13 -9.85
C GLU A 87 15.98 -5.26 -11.10
N TRP A 88 17.12 -4.63 -11.33
CA TRP A 88 17.41 -3.88 -12.54
C TRP A 88 18.03 -4.82 -13.57
N ILE A 89 17.45 -4.90 -14.77
CA ILE A 89 17.91 -5.74 -15.87
C ILE A 89 18.40 -4.82 -16.98
N PHE A 90 19.62 -5.05 -17.45
CA PHE A 90 20.29 -4.18 -18.41
C PHE A 90 20.38 -4.84 -19.78
N ALA A 91 20.26 -4.03 -20.83
CA ALA A 91 20.65 -4.45 -22.16
C ALA A 91 22.15 -4.85 -22.18
N PRO A 92 22.52 -5.86 -22.99
CA PRO A 92 23.92 -6.27 -23.12
C PRO A 92 24.79 -5.09 -23.55
N GLY A 93 25.91 -4.87 -22.86
CA GLY A 93 26.82 -3.78 -23.20
C GLY A 93 26.45 -2.40 -22.62
N LEU A 94 25.38 -2.29 -21.81
CA LEU A 94 25.00 -1.01 -21.22
C LEU A 94 25.83 -0.66 -19.97
N VAL A 95 25.98 -1.60 -19.03
CA VAL A 95 26.59 -1.37 -17.71
C VAL A 95 27.84 -2.22 -17.55
N TYR A 96 28.94 -1.63 -17.09
CA TYR A 96 30.16 -2.37 -16.78
C TYR A 96 30.00 -3.26 -15.54
N ASN A 97 30.62 -4.45 -15.58
CA ASN A 97 30.78 -5.30 -14.41
C ASN A 97 31.98 -4.83 -13.59
N ASN A 98 31.76 -3.92 -12.64
CA ASN A 98 32.78 -3.50 -11.69
C ASN A 98 32.50 -4.10 -10.30
N GLU A 99 33.05 -5.29 -10.06
CA GLU A 99 32.90 -6.04 -8.80
C GLU A 99 33.31 -5.23 -7.54
N ASN A 100 34.12 -4.18 -7.69
CA ASN A 100 34.54 -3.29 -6.60
C ASN A 100 33.54 -2.19 -6.25
N GLU A 101 32.60 -1.84 -7.14
CA GLU A 101 31.63 -0.75 -6.93
C GLU A 101 30.33 -1.27 -6.29
N PHE A 102 30.08 -2.58 -6.36
CA PHE A 102 28.90 -3.20 -5.79
C PHE A 102 29.15 -3.75 -4.38
N SER A 103 28.40 -3.23 -3.41
CA SER A 103 28.38 -3.75 -2.03
C SER A 103 27.93 -5.21 -1.98
N SER A 104 28.39 -5.98 -0.99
CA SER A 104 27.97 -7.37 -0.73
C SER A 104 26.46 -7.54 -0.49
N GLU A 105 25.74 -6.43 -0.26
CA GLU A 105 24.27 -6.39 -0.16
C GLU A 105 23.56 -6.53 -1.53
N LEU A 106 24.29 -6.33 -2.63
CA LEU A 106 23.79 -6.41 -3.99
C LEU A 106 24.01 -7.81 -4.56
N SER A 107 22.98 -8.38 -5.17
CA SER A 107 23.13 -9.63 -5.94
C SER A 107 23.26 -9.30 -7.42
N VAL A 108 24.49 -9.41 -7.93
CA VAL A 108 24.85 -9.04 -9.30
C VAL A 108 24.93 -10.28 -10.18
N LYS A 109 24.34 -10.22 -11.37
CA LYS A 109 24.46 -11.26 -12.40
C LYS A 109 25.22 -10.67 -13.59
N PRO A 110 26.43 -11.16 -13.90
CA PRO A 110 27.15 -10.73 -15.09
C PRO A 110 26.48 -11.28 -16.36
N HIS A 111 26.55 -10.52 -17.45
CA HIS A 111 26.29 -11.01 -18.80
C HIS A 111 27.53 -11.71 -19.35
N ASN A 112 28.70 -11.09 -19.16
CA ASN A 112 30.03 -11.65 -19.43
C ASN A 112 31.04 -11.04 -18.44
N SER A 113 32.35 -11.22 -18.67
CA SER A 113 33.39 -10.64 -17.80
C SER A 113 33.38 -9.11 -17.74
N THR A 114 32.77 -8.44 -18.70
CA THR A 114 32.84 -6.99 -18.89
C THR A 114 31.53 -6.27 -18.60
N TYR A 115 30.39 -6.91 -18.84
CA TYR A 115 29.07 -6.29 -18.75
C TYR A 115 28.13 -7.01 -17.79
N LEU A 116 27.24 -6.25 -17.18
CA LEU A 116 26.20 -6.78 -16.30
C LEU A 116 24.94 -7.16 -17.06
N LYS A 117 24.25 -8.18 -16.52
CA LYS A 117 22.93 -8.60 -16.95
C LYS A 117 21.85 -8.06 -16.01
N SER A 118 22.04 -8.22 -14.70
CA SER A 118 21.12 -7.65 -13.72
C SER A 118 21.76 -7.37 -12.36
N ILE A 119 21.17 -6.44 -11.61
CA ILE A 119 21.51 -6.12 -10.23
C ILE A 119 20.25 -6.21 -9.38
N GLN A 120 20.29 -6.97 -8.29
CA GLN A 120 19.22 -7.02 -7.30
C GLN A 120 19.62 -6.26 -6.03
N THR A 121 18.71 -5.47 -5.48
CA THR A 121 18.92 -4.63 -4.30
C THR A 121 17.63 -4.39 -3.52
N TYR A 122 17.76 -3.91 -2.28
CA TYR A 122 16.66 -3.32 -1.50
C TYR A 122 16.74 -1.79 -1.44
N LYS A 123 17.79 -1.18 -2.03
CA LYS A 123 17.94 0.27 -2.12
C LYS A 123 17.14 0.77 -3.32
N GLN A 124 16.42 1.87 -3.13
CA GLN A 124 15.64 2.50 -4.21
C GLN A 124 16.55 3.22 -5.21
N LEU A 125 17.66 3.78 -4.73
CA LEU A 125 18.68 4.43 -5.56
C LEU A 125 19.83 3.47 -5.84
N LEU A 126 20.23 3.38 -7.10
CA LEU A 126 21.35 2.59 -7.56
C LEU A 126 22.18 3.39 -8.56
N ASP A 127 23.44 3.65 -8.22
CA ASP A 127 24.40 4.26 -9.13
C ASP A 127 25.07 3.18 -9.98
N VAL A 128 25.15 3.38 -11.29
CA VAL A 128 25.79 2.47 -12.25
C VAL A 128 26.65 3.23 -13.24
N THR A 129 27.75 2.62 -13.67
CA THR A 129 28.66 3.19 -14.68
C THR A 129 28.33 2.65 -16.07
N ILE A 130 28.02 3.55 -17.01
CA ILE A 130 27.61 3.21 -18.37
C ILE A 130 28.81 2.97 -19.27
N ALA A 131 28.72 1.93 -20.08
CA ALA A 131 29.75 1.57 -21.04
C ALA A 131 29.70 2.40 -22.32
N ASP A 132 30.84 2.41 -23.02
CA ASP A 132 30.95 3.08 -24.30
C ASP A 132 30.05 2.46 -25.36
N ASN A 133 29.15 3.28 -25.90
CA ASN A 133 28.20 2.92 -26.94
C ASN A 133 28.16 4.00 -28.04
N ASP A 134 27.75 3.61 -29.24
CA ASP A 134 27.61 4.52 -30.37
C ASP A 134 26.54 5.58 -30.11
N LEU A 135 26.77 6.80 -30.57
CA LEU A 135 25.82 7.90 -30.41
C LEU A 135 24.48 7.57 -31.09
N GLY A 136 23.38 7.75 -30.36
CA GLY A 136 22.04 7.44 -30.84
C GLY A 136 21.57 6.01 -30.57
N THR A 137 22.40 5.17 -29.93
CA THR A 137 21.98 3.85 -29.46
C THR A 137 20.92 4.00 -28.36
N GLN A 138 19.78 3.34 -28.54
CA GLN A 138 18.75 3.21 -27.50
C GLN A 138 18.92 1.85 -26.83
N LEU A 139 19.17 1.86 -25.53
CA LEU A 139 19.35 0.65 -24.72
C LEU A 139 18.28 0.62 -23.63
N GLU A 140 17.59 -0.51 -23.52
CA GLU A 140 16.53 -0.70 -22.55
C GLU A 140 17.09 -1.06 -21.17
N VAL A 141 16.43 -0.53 -20.15
CA VAL A 141 16.63 -0.89 -18.75
C VAL A 141 15.26 -1.26 -18.21
N ILE A 142 15.16 -2.44 -17.61
CA ILE A 142 13.91 -2.97 -17.09
C ILE A 142 14.00 -3.01 -15.57
N LEU A 143 13.03 -2.41 -14.88
CA LEU A 143 12.87 -2.52 -13.45
C LEU A 143 11.85 -3.61 -13.12
N LYS A 144 12.29 -4.64 -12.41
CA LYS A 144 11.42 -5.63 -11.81
C LYS A 144 11.32 -5.41 -10.30
N VAL A 145 10.11 -5.28 -9.78
CA VAL A 145 9.84 -5.19 -8.34
C VAL A 145 9.23 -6.48 -7.83
N LYS A 146 9.61 -6.90 -6.64
CA LYS A 146 9.09 -8.12 -6.01
C LYS A 146 8.84 -7.91 -4.52
N ASP A 147 7.69 -8.36 -4.05
CA ASP A 147 7.37 -8.34 -2.63
C ASP A 147 7.89 -9.58 -1.89
N ARG A 148 7.65 -9.64 -0.57
CA ARG A 148 8.06 -10.75 0.30
C ARG A 148 7.29 -12.05 0.08
N ILE A 149 6.10 -12.02 -0.50
CA ILE A 149 5.25 -13.19 -0.72
C ILE A 149 5.28 -13.69 -2.17
N GLY A 150 6.02 -13.01 -3.04
CA GLY A 150 6.33 -13.44 -4.39
C GLY A 150 5.58 -12.72 -5.51
N PHE A 151 4.73 -11.73 -5.21
CA PHE A 151 4.13 -10.90 -6.24
C PHE A 151 5.18 -10.00 -6.88
N GLU A 152 5.02 -9.78 -8.17
CA GLU A 152 5.97 -9.01 -8.98
C GLU A 152 5.25 -8.12 -9.97
N ASP A 153 5.95 -7.05 -10.35
CA ASP A 153 5.57 -6.12 -11.42
C ASP A 153 6.82 -5.66 -12.16
N THR A 154 6.66 -5.11 -13.37
CA THR A 154 7.78 -4.76 -14.24
C THR A 154 7.47 -3.52 -15.09
N ASP A 155 8.46 -2.64 -15.21
CA ASP A 155 8.48 -1.44 -16.05
C ASP A 155 9.74 -1.44 -16.93
#